data_AF-A0A2G5V318-F1
#
_entry.id   AF-A0A2G5V318-F1
#
_cell.length_a   1.000
_cell.length_b   1.000
_cell.length_c   1.000
_cell.angle_alpha   90.00
_cell.angle_beta   90.00
_cell.angle_gamma   90.00
#
_symmetry.space_group_name_H-M   'P 1'
#
loop_
_entity.id
_entity.type
_entity.pdbx_description
1 polymer ?
#
loop_
_entity_poly.entity_id
_entity_poly.type
_entity_poly.pdbx_seq_one_letter_code
_entity_poly.pdbx_strand_id
1 'polypeptide(L)'
;MLRLTFILLIVGYSSANFCTDDTGEWISAVADGVTDYAHGGTRLNTKYYCFEGCLNTGTVLQNYKVDLSGNNGTTVKIERIRAAKDIVSLVANDDEDPNARSCVDPVLRQDVKTALQKATQNTCKNIVNTLVLNLNRPGWAITCMRYTDMAVDDYISDMNFCSYDGGEYHDVFTVRLAKLDMS
;
A
#
# COMPACT_ATOMS: atom_id res chain seq x y z
N MET A 1 21.28 31.98 19.66
CA MET A 1 21.40 30.58 20.14
C MET A 1 20.08 30.20 20.80
N LEU A 2 19.18 29.56 20.06
CA LEU A 2 18.03 28.85 20.64
C LEU A 2 17.78 27.62 19.74
N ARG A 3 18.02 26.47 20.36
CA ARG A 3 18.09 25.10 19.86
C ARG A 3 17.03 24.72 18.81
N LEU A 4 17.46 24.64 17.55
CA LEU A 4 16.85 23.86 16.46
C LEU A 4 17.11 22.35 16.65
N THR A 5 16.89 21.82 17.87
CA THR A 5 17.40 20.49 18.27
C THR A 5 16.33 19.58 18.87
N PHE A 6 15.12 19.65 18.32
CA PHE A 6 14.02 18.70 18.53
C PHE A 6 13.16 18.87 17.26
N ILE A 7 13.30 18.07 16.19
CA ILE A 7 12.63 16.77 15.97
C ILE A 7 13.30 16.16 14.72
N LEU A 8 14.53 15.69 14.87
CA LEU A 8 15.17 14.74 13.92
C LEU A 8 15.42 13.38 14.62
N LEU A 9 14.89 13.24 15.83
CA LEU A 9 15.06 12.11 16.75
C LEU A 9 13.87 11.14 16.76
N ILE A 10 12.91 11.30 15.84
CA ILE A 10 11.81 10.33 15.63
C ILE A 10 11.98 9.53 14.33
N VAL A 11 13.11 9.70 13.60
CA VAL A 11 13.59 8.69 12.65
C VAL A 11 14.51 7.66 13.36
N GLY A 12 14.36 7.58 14.68
CA GLY A 12 14.98 6.57 15.55
C GLY A 12 13.99 5.47 15.96
N TYR A 13 12.86 5.31 15.29
CA TYR A 13 12.21 4.00 15.24
C TYR A 13 13.18 3.11 14.47
N SER A 14 13.94 2.30 15.21
CA SER A 14 14.73 1.18 14.75
C SER A 14 14.35 0.73 13.34
N SER A 15 15.07 1.23 12.34
CA SER A 15 15.09 0.73 10.96
C SER A 15 15.67 -0.68 10.84
N ALA A 16 15.71 -1.42 11.96
CA ALA A 16 16.28 -2.75 12.10
C ALA A 16 15.29 -3.87 11.72
N ASN A 17 14.07 -3.55 11.27
CA ASN A 17 13.04 -4.53 10.91
C ASN A 17 12.37 -4.24 9.56
N PHE A 18 13.03 -3.54 8.64
CA PHE A 18 12.69 -3.75 7.24
C PHE A 18 13.03 -5.22 6.96
N CYS A 19 12.01 -6.05 6.71
CA CYS A 19 12.17 -7.45 6.36
C CYS A 19 12.78 -7.59 4.96
N THR A 20 13.83 -6.84 4.67
CA THR A 20 14.53 -6.78 3.40
C THR A 20 15.74 -7.69 3.54
N ASP A 21 15.95 -8.57 2.57
CA ASP A 21 17.13 -9.42 2.49
C ASP A 21 18.26 -8.78 1.64
N ASP A 22 18.14 -7.47 1.35
CA ASP A 22 19.00 -6.66 0.49
C ASP A 22 19.10 -7.12 -0.98
N THR A 23 18.21 -8.01 -1.44
CA THR A 23 18.16 -8.49 -2.84
C THR A 23 16.80 -8.27 -3.48
N GLY A 24 16.76 -8.09 -4.80
CA GLY A 24 15.50 -7.88 -5.54
C GLY A 24 14.90 -6.49 -5.33
N GLU A 25 13.67 -6.31 -5.83
CA GLU A 25 13.01 -5.00 -5.87
C GLU A 25 12.01 -4.87 -4.72
N TRP A 26 12.34 -4.03 -3.76
CA TRP A 26 11.56 -3.84 -2.54
C TRP A 26 10.72 -2.57 -2.57
N ILE A 27 9.48 -2.73 -2.12
CA ILE A 27 8.44 -1.71 -2.11
C ILE A 27 7.91 -1.58 -0.68
N SER A 28 7.94 -0.37 -0.13
CA SER A 28 7.77 -0.04 1.28
C SER A 28 6.64 0.97 1.49
N ALA A 29 5.93 0.85 2.60
CA ALA A 29 5.02 1.90 3.05
C ALA A 29 4.96 1.93 4.56
N VAL A 30 4.85 3.14 5.09
CA VAL A 30 4.55 3.44 6.48
C VAL A 30 3.39 4.43 6.51
N ALA A 31 2.43 4.23 7.40
CA ALA A 31 1.33 5.15 7.62
C ALA A 31 1.20 5.49 9.10
N ASP A 32 0.78 6.72 9.38
CA ASP A 32 0.45 7.25 10.70
C ASP A 32 -1.02 7.70 10.75
N GLY A 33 -1.60 7.79 11.95
CA GLY A 33 -3.03 8.00 12.15
C GLY A 33 -3.87 6.83 11.63
N VAL A 34 -3.34 5.60 11.68
CA VAL A 34 -4.00 4.38 11.22
C VAL A 34 -5.17 4.03 12.12
N THR A 35 -6.33 3.83 11.51
CA THR A 35 -7.59 3.51 12.20
C THR A 35 -8.06 2.08 11.95
N ASP A 36 -7.60 1.45 10.87
CA ASP A 36 -7.92 0.07 10.51
C ASP A 36 -6.89 -0.47 9.51
N TYR A 37 -6.58 -1.76 9.58
CA TYR A 37 -5.63 -2.40 8.68
C TYR A 37 -5.91 -3.90 8.53
N ALA A 38 -5.53 -4.48 7.39
CA ALA A 38 -5.58 -5.92 7.18
C ALA A 38 -4.62 -6.37 6.07
N HIS A 39 -4.31 -7.66 6.07
CA HIS A 39 -3.55 -8.31 5.00
C HIS A 39 -4.17 -9.66 4.63
N GLY A 40 -3.89 -10.12 3.41
CA GLY A 40 -4.39 -11.37 2.84
C GLY A 40 -3.68 -11.74 1.54
N GLY A 41 -4.22 -12.73 0.83
CA GLY A 41 -3.62 -13.31 -0.36
C GLY A 41 -2.57 -14.35 0.03
N THR A 42 -1.30 -13.98 -0.03
CA THR A 42 -0.18 -14.86 0.34
C THR A 42 0.11 -14.78 1.84
N ARG A 43 0.51 -15.91 2.42
CA ARG A 43 0.96 -16.00 3.81
C ARG A 43 2.21 -15.13 4.01
N LEU A 44 2.23 -14.38 5.11
CA LEU A 44 3.39 -13.60 5.54
C LEU A 44 4.64 -14.48 5.65
N ASN A 45 5.74 -13.99 5.10
CA ASN A 45 7.05 -14.63 5.16
C ASN A 45 8.09 -13.53 4.95
N THR A 46 8.85 -13.28 6.00
CA THR A 46 9.80 -12.17 6.08
C THR A 46 10.94 -12.26 5.05
N LYS A 47 11.10 -13.37 4.31
CA LYS A 47 12.01 -13.43 3.16
C LYS A 47 11.58 -12.51 2.02
N TYR A 48 10.27 -12.34 1.81
CA TYR A 48 9.73 -11.61 0.65
C TYR A 48 8.58 -10.66 0.99
N TYR A 49 8.04 -10.70 2.21
CA TYR A 49 6.90 -9.88 2.59
C TYR A 49 6.73 -9.76 4.12
N CYS A 50 6.62 -8.53 4.62
CA CYS A 50 6.18 -8.26 5.99
C CYS A 50 5.09 -7.19 6.06
N PHE A 51 4.31 -7.29 7.13
CA PHE A 51 3.20 -6.42 7.45
C PHE A 51 3.06 -6.36 8.97
N GLU A 52 3.19 -5.16 9.53
CA GLU A 52 3.08 -4.90 10.95
C GLU A 52 2.17 -3.69 11.17
N GLY A 53 1.14 -3.85 11.99
CA GLY A 53 0.23 -2.76 12.31
C GLY A 53 -0.03 -2.70 13.80
N CYS A 54 -0.17 -1.49 14.34
CA CYS A 54 -0.47 -1.25 15.75
C CYS A 54 -1.47 -0.10 15.88
N LEU A 55 -2.74 -0.45 16.16
CA LEU A 55 -3.80 0.54 16.33
C LEU A 55 -3.59 1.43 17.58
N ASN A 56 -2.90 0.92 18.60
CA ASN A 56 -2.59 1.70 19.81
C ASN A 56 -1.61 2.85 19.53
N THR A 57 -0.65 2.64 18.64
CA THR A 57 0.29 3.69 18.21
C THR A 57 -0.21 4.43 16.97
N GLY A 58 -1.25 3.92 16.30
CA GLY A 58 -1.79 4.50 15.07
C GLY A 58 -0.88 4.28 13.86
N THR A 59 -0.09 3.20 13.81
CA THR A 59 0.92 3.00 12.77
C THR A 59 0.78 1.67 12.03
N VAL A 60 1.15 1.66 10.75
CA VAL A 60 1.31 0.45 9.93
C VAL A 60 2.58 0.56 9.11
N LEU A 61 3.29 -0.56 8.98
CA LEU A 61 4.46 -0.76 8.15
C LEU A 61 4.26 -2.00 7.26
N GLN A 62 4.63 -1.89 6.00
CA GLN A 62 4.52 -2.99 5.04
C GLN A 62 5.67 -2.93 4.03
N ASN A 63 6.25 -4.09 3.70
CA ASN A 63 7.31 -4.22 2.70
C ASN A 63 7.12 -5.47 1.84
N TYR A 64 7.33 -5.35 0.53
CA TYR A 64 7.16 -6.42 -0.45
C TYR A 64 8.39 -6.52 -1.33
N LYS A 65 8.90 -7.73 -1.52
CA LYS A 65 9.80 -8.08 -2.63
C LYS A 65 8.94 -8.38 -3.85
N VAL A 66 8.98 -7.53 -4.85
CA VAL A 66 8.08 -7.60 -6.02
C VAL A 66 8.76 -8.34 -7.17
N ASP A 67 8.06 -9.34 -7.70
CA ASP A 67 8.42 -10.01 -8.95
C ASP A 67 8.03 -9.08 -10.11
N LEU A 68 8.95 -8.24 -10.59
CA LEU A 68 8.63 -7.26 -11.63
C LEU A 68 8.27 -7.96 -12.95
N SER A 69 7.22 -7.46 -13.63
CA SER A 69 6.78 -8.02 -14.90
C SER A 69 7.77 -7.80 -16.05
N GLY A 70 8.60 -6.75 -15.96
CA GLY A 70 9.54 -6.36 -17.01
C GLY A 70 8.90 -5.78 -18.28
N ASN A 71 7.57 -5.64 -18.32
CA ASN A 71 6.81 -5.30 -19.54
C ASN A 71 6.66 -3.79 -19.80
N ASN A 72 7.05 -2.91 -18.86
CA ASN A 72 6.76 -1.47 -18.91
C ASN A 72 7.99 -0.53 -19.02
N GLY A 73 9.01 -0.92 -19.79
CA GLY A 73 10.21 -0.08 -19.98
C GLY A 73 11.00 0.10 -18.67
N THR A 74 11.72 1.22 -18.51
CA THR A 74 12.47 1.50 -17.28
C THR A 74 11.49 1.64 -16.12
N THR A 75 11.41 0.61 -15.28
CA THR A 75 10.59 0.61 -14.08
C THR A 75 11.12 1.67 -13.11
N VAL A 76 10.40 2.80 -12.97
CA VAL A 76 10.78 3.88 -12.04
C VAL A 76 10.02 3.68 -10.73
N LYS A 77 10.76 3.50 -9.64
CA LYS A 77 10.25 3.57 -8.27
C LYS A 77 10.06 5.03 -7.89
N ILE A 78 8.86 5.39 -7.44
CA ILE A 78 8.49 6.75 -7.05
C ILE A 78 8.12 6.75 -5.58
N GLU A 79 8.86 7.51 -4.79
CA GLU A 79 8.57 7.77 -3.38
C GLU A 79 7.60 8.95 -3.27
N ARG A 80 6.65 8.85 -2.32
CA ARG A 80 5.65 9.88 -2.08
C ARG A 80 5.33 10.00 -0.59
N ILE A 81 5.09 11.24 -0.19
CA ILE A 81 4.50 11.60 1.09
C ILE A 81 3.09 12.09 0.77
N ARG A 82 2.08 11.48 1.40
CA ARG A 82 0.67 11.73 1.10
C ARG A 82 -0.10 12.00 2.39
N ALA A 83 -0.70 13.18 2.52
CA ALA A 83 -1.68 13.41 3.56
C ALA A 83 -3.02 12.79 3.16
N ALA A 84 -3.81 12.33 4.13
CA ALA A 84 -5.12 11.70 3.87
C ALA A 84 -6.03 12.61 3.01
N LYS A 85 -6.05 13.91 3.30
CA LYS A 85 -6.83 14.92 2.54
C LYS A 85 -6.45 15.02 1.05
N ASP A 86 -5.20 14.75 0.70
CA ASP A 86 -4.72 14.86 -0.67
C ASP A 86 -5.22 13.66 -1.48
N ILE A 87 -5.33 12.49 -0.85
CA ILE A 87 -5.92 11.29 -1.43
C ILE A 87 -7.42 11.44 -1.61
N VAL A 88 -8.12 12.02 -0.62
CA VAL A 88 -9.55 12.36 -0.77
C VAL A 88 -9.76 13.22 -2.01
N SER A 89 -8.95 14.28 -2.15
CA SER A 89 -9.05 15.21 -3.27
C SER A 89 -8.73 14.54 -4.61
N LEU A 90 -7.76 13.62 -4.61
CA LEU A 90 -7.39 12.84 -5.80
C LEU A 90 -8.52 11.88 -6.22
N VAL A 91 -9.08 11.13 -5.28
CA VAL A 91 -10.12 10.12 -5.55
C VAL A 91 -11.47 10.76 -5.92
N ALA A 92 -11.75 11.96 -5.42
CA ALA A 92 -12.95 12.72 -5.77
C ALA A 92 -12.85 13.44 -7.14
N ASN A 93 -11.68 13.48 -7.75
CA ASN A 93 -11.51 14.10 -9.07
C ASN A 93 -11.89 13.09 -10.17
N ASP A 94 -12.99 13.38 -10.88
CA ASP A 94 -13.55 12.49 -11.91
C ASP A 94 -12.90 12.67 -13.31
N ASP A 95 -12.00 13.64 -13.50
CA ASP A 95 -11.44 13.96 -14.82
C ASP A 95 -10.50 12.86 -15.36
N GLU A 96 -9.76 12.19 -14.45
CA GLU A 96 -8.83 11.12 -14.76
C GLU A 96 -8.95 10.00 -13.72
N ASP A 97 -8.64 8.75 -14.10
CA ASP A 97 -8.58 7.67 -13.12
C ASP A 97 -7.42 7.91 -12.13
N PRO A 98 -7.71 8.15 -10.83
CA PRO A 98 -6.72 8.56 -9.84
C PRO A 98 -5.63 7.50 -9.61
N ASN A 99 -5.91 6.25 -9.95
CA ASN A 99 -5.04 5.10 -9.72
C ASN A 99 -4.18 4.75 -10.94
N ALA A 100 -4.28 5.48 -12.07
CA ALA A 100 -3.61 5.14 -13.32
C ALA A 100 -2.09 5.08 -13.26
N ARG A 101 -1.49 5.85 -12.35
CA ARG A 101 -0.02 5.91 -12.20
C ARG A 101 0.51 4.86 -11.23
N SER A 102 -0.24 4.59 -10.17
CA SER A 102 0.18 3.71 -9.08
C SER A 102 -0.37 2.28 -9.19
N CYS A 103 -1.30 2.05 -10.11
CA CYS A 103 -1.89 0.76 -10.45
C CYS A 103 -2.06 0.68 -11.98
N VAL A 104 -0.95 0.44 -12.68
CA VAL A 104 -0.85 0.69 -14.13
C VAL A 104 -1.50 -0.38 -15.00
N ASP A 105 -1.72 -1.59 -14.48
CA ASP A 105 -2.48 -2.62 -15.19
C ASP A 105 -3.96 -2.24 -15.20
N PRO A 106 -4.53 -1.84 -16.37
CA PRO A 106 -5.91 -1.38 -16.44
C PRO A 106 -6.91 -2.51 -16.15
N VAL A 107 -6.55 -3.77 -16.43
CA VAL A 107 -7.41 -4.93 -16.15
C VAL A 107 -7.43 -5.17 -14.64
N LEU A 108 -6.28 -5.23 -13.99
CA LEU A 108 -6.21 -5.38 -12.52
C LEU A 108 -6.93 -4.25 -11.80
N ARG A 109 -6.75 -3.01 -12.24
CA ARG A 109 -7.41 -1.85 -11.63
C ARG A 109 -8.93 -1.93 -11.76
N GLN A 110 -9.43 -2.34 -12.94
CA GLN A 110 -10.85 -2.54 -13.16
C GLN A 110 -11.39 -3.71 -12.31
N ASP A 111 -10.64 -4.81 -12.21
CA ASP A 111 -10.99 -5.96 -11.37
C ASP A 111 -11.08 -5.56 -9.89
N VAL A 112 -10.11 -4.77 -9.39
CA VAL A 112 -10.13 -4.22 -8.02
C VAL A 112 -11.37 -3.36 -7.80
N LYS A 113 -11.65 -2.40 -8.71
CA LYS A 113 -12.84 -1.55 -8.63
C LYS A 113 -14.13 -2.38 -8.57
N THR A 114 -14.28 -3.36 -9.44
CA THR A 114 -15.45 -4.25 -9.48
C THR A 114 -15.53 -5.16 -8.26
N ALA A 115 -14.42 -5.65 -7.73
CA ALA A 115 -14.40 -6.45 -6.51
C ALA A 115 -14.81 -5.62 -5.28
N LEU A 116 -14.32 -4.37 -5.16
CA LEU A 116 -14.66 -3.48 -4.04
C LEU A 116 -16.16 -3.15 -3.98
N GLN A 117 -16.87 -3.13 -5.10
CA GLN A 117 -18.34 -2.98 -5.13
C GLN A 117 -19.08 -4.12 -4.43
N LYS A 118 -18.43 -5.26 -4.21
CA LYS A 118 -18.99 -6.41 -3.48
C LYS A 118 -18.67 -6.40 -1.98
N ALA A 119 -17.85 -5.45 -1.52
CA ALA A 119 -17.54 -5.30 -0.11
C ALA A 119 -18.80 -4.85 0.65
N THR A 120 -19.21 -5.63 1.64
CA THR A 120 -20.42 -5.36 2.43
C THR A 120 -20.17 -4.45 3.60
N GLN A 121 -18.90 -4.23 3.96
CA GLN A 121 -18.48 -3.37 5.05
C GLN A 121 -17.24 -2.60 4.64
N ASN A 122 -17.21 -1.31 4.96
CA ASN A 122 -16.01 -0.51 4.79
C ASN A 122 -15.07 -0.76 6.00
N THR A 123 -14.47 -1.94 6.06
CA THR A 123 -13.37 -2.28 6.99
C THR A 123 -12.25 -2.94 6.19
N CYS A 124 -10.99 -2.73 6.56
CA CYS A 124 -9.86 -3.30 5.83
C CYS A 124 -9.92 -4.82 5.81
N LYS A 125 -10.41 -5.46 6.87
CA LYS A 125 -10.65 -6.92 6.87
C LYS A 125 -11.65 -7.35 5.81
N ASN A 126 -12.79 -6.65 5.69
CA ASN A 126 -13.81 -6.99 4.68
C ASN A 126 -13.31 -6.68 3.25
N ILE A 127 -12.62 -5.56 3.07
CA ILE A 127 -11.97 -5.17 1.81
C ILE A 127 -11.00 -6.25 1.35
N VAL A 128 -10.03 -6.63 2.20
CA VAL A 128 -9.02 -7.63 1.86
C VAL A 128 -9.67 -8.98 1.56
N ASN A 129 -10.60 -9.45 2.40
CA ASN A 129 -11.29 -10.73 2.16
C ASN A 129 -12.02 -10.71 0.82
N THR A 130 -12.69 -9.61 0.50
CA THR A 130 -13.41 -9.44 -0.77
C THR A 130 -12.46 -9.50 -1.96
N LEU A 131 -11.33 -8.80 -1.90
CA LEU A 131 -10.32 -8.79 -2.96
C LEU A 131 -9.69 -10.18 -3.15
N VAL A 132 -9.30 -10.84 -2.06
CA VAL A 132 -8.72 -12.20 -2.10
C VAL A 132 -9.68 -13.20 -2.76
N LEU A 133 -10.97 -13.13 -2.43
CA LEU A 133 -11.97 -14.04 -2.98
C LEU A 133 -12.29 -13.77 -4.46
N ASN A 134 -12.15 -12.53 -4.93
CA ASN A 134 -12.62 -12.13 -6.27
C ASN A 134 -11.52 -11.99 -7.32
N LEU A 135 -10.27 -11.70 -6.94
CA LEU A 135 -9.21 -11.43 -7.91
C LEU A 135 -8.45 -12.67 -8.41
N ASN A 136 -8.54 -13.80 -7.70
CA ASN A 136 -7.82 -15.05 -8.00
C ASN A 136 -6.33 -14.82 -8.40
N ARG A 137 -5.56 -14.18 -7.51
CA ARG A 137 -4.16 -13.80 -7.75
C ARG A 137 -3.21 -14.63 -6.85
N PRO A 138 -2.90 -15.89 -7.19
CA PRO A 138 -1.99 -16.71 -6.39
C PRO A 138 -0.57 -16.14 -6.36
N GLY A 139 0.05 -16.17 -5.17
CA GLY A 139 1.38 -15.58 -4.95
C GLY A 139 1.39 -14.05 -4.85
N TRP A 140 0.22 -13.42 -4.77
CA TRP A 140 0.13 -11.99 -4.49
C TRP A 140 -0.12 -11.73 -3.00
N ALA A 141 0.52 -10.71 -2.45
CA ALA A 141 0.10 -10.10 -1.19
C ALA A 141 -0.95 -9.03 -1.47
N ILE A 142 -1.95 -8.93 -0.60
CA ILE A 142 -2.99 -7.90 -0.65
C ILE A 142 -3.07 -7.29 0.74
N THR A 143 -2.90 -5.98 0.85
CA THR A 143 -3.08 -5.24 2.10
C THR A 143 -4.08 -4.14 1.94
N CYS A 144 -4.66 -3.73 3.06
CA CYS A 144 -5.43 -2.51 3.19
C CYS A 144 -4.94 -1.76 4.42
N MET A 145 -4.78 -0.46 4.27
CA MET A 145 -4.55 0.48 5.37
C MET A 145 -5.53 1.64 5.27
N ARG A 146 -6.15 1.99 6.40
CA ARG A 146 -6.96 3.20 6.57
C ARG A 146 -6.29 4.11 7.55
N TYR A 147 -6.18 5.37 7.20
CA TYR A 147 -5.45 6.35 7.98
C TYR A 147 -6.02 7.75 7.78
N THR A 148 -5.91 8.56 8.82
CA THR A 148 -6.48 9.92 8.84
C THR A 148 -5.42 11.01 8.80
N ASP A 149 -4.14 10.67 8.94
CA ASP A 149 -3.04 11.65 8.95
C ASP A 149 -2.23 11.58 7.67
N MET A 150 -1.21 10.72 7.61
CA MET A 150 -0.28 10.67 6.49
C MET A 150 0.27 9.27 6.22
N ALA A 151 0.70 9.04 4.98
CA ALA A 151 1.50 7.90 4.58
C ALA A 151 2.78 8.35 3.86
N VAL A 152 3.87 7.64 4.15
CA VAL A 152 5.12 7.68 3.40
C VAL A 152 5.24 6.32 2.73
N ASP A 153 5.15 6.30 1.41
CA ASP A 153 5.20 5.07 0.65
C ASP A 153 5.88 5.26 -0.69
N ASP A 154 6.15 4.14 -1.33
CA ASP A 154 6.59 4.10 -2.72
C ASP A 154 5.54 3.42 -3.61
N TYR A 155 5.67 3.62 -4.91
CA TYR A 155 5.05 2.74 -5.87
C TYR A 155 5.98 2.54 -7.05
N ILE A 156 5.68 1.50 -7.80
CA ILE A 156 6.42 1.13 -8.99
C ILE A 156 5.41 0.95 -10.12
N SER A 157 5.67 1.58 -11.26
CA SER A 157 4.80 1.53 -12.44
C SER A 157 4.97 0.19 -13.18
N ASP A 158 4.55 -0.91 -12.55
CA ASP A 158 4.69 -2.28 -13.07
C ASP A 158 3.38 -3.06 -12.96
N MET A 159 3.13 -3.98 -13.90
CA MET A 159 1.88 -4.77 -13.92
C MET A 159 1.76 -5.74 -12.74
N ASN A 160 2.86 -6.08 -12.08
CA ASN A 160 2.89 -6.93 -10.89
C ASN A 160 2.79 -6.15 -9.57
N PHE A 161 2.55 -4.84 -9.63
CA PHE A 161 2.29 -4.01 -8.46
C PHE A 161 1.12 -3.05 -8.69
N CYS A 162 0.31 -2.84 -7.64
CA CYS A 162 -0.80 -1.92 -7.67
C CYS A 162 -0.97 -1.30 -6.28
N SER A 163 -0.79 0.01 -6.18
CA SER A 163 -1.28 0.81 -5.07
C SER A 163 -2.57 1.51 -5.52
N TYR A 164 -3.69 1.03 -4.98
CA TYR A 164 -5.03 1.51 -5.27
C TYR A 164 -5.57 2.31 -4.09
N ASP A 165 -5.87 3.58 -4.31
CA ASP A 165 -6.54 4.44 -3.35
C ASP A 165 -8.05 4.42 -3.58
N GLY A 166 -8.80 4.36 -2.49
CA GLY A 166 -10.25 4.43 -2.48
C GLY A 166 -10.76 5.09 -1.20
N GLY A 167 -12.05 5.43 -1.20
CA GLY A 167 -12.70 6.10 -0.08
C GLY A 167 -13.52 7.30 -0.51
N GLU A 168 -14.20 7.89 0.45
CA GLU A 168 -15.06 9.06 0.28
C GLU A 168 -14.95 9.94 1.53
N TYR A 169 -14.97 11.27 1.38
CA TYR A 169 -14.87 12.22 2.51
C TYR A 169 -13.64 11.94 3.41
N HIS A 170 -13.74 12.14 4.74
CA HIS A 170 -12.63 11.97 5.70
C HIS A 170 -12.22 10.50 5.95
N ASP A 171 -12.56 9.59 5.05
CA ASP A 171 -12.36 8.16 5.20
C ASP A 171 -11.76 7.57 3.92
N VAL A 172 -10.44 7.39 3.96
CA VAL A 172 -9.65 6.86 2.84
C VAL A 172 -8.94 5.58 3.24
N PHE A 173 -8.78 4.71 2.25
CA PHE A 173 -7.94 3.54 2.34
C PHE A 173 -6.99 3.47 1.15
N THR A 174 -5.82 2.89 1.38
CA THR A 174 -4.94 2.41 0.32
C THR A 174 -4.92 0.89 0.38
N VAL A 175 -5.24 0.25 -0.73
CA VAL A 175 -4.98 -1.16 -0.98
C VAL A 175 -3.67 -1.30 -1.75
N ARG A 176 -2.78 -2.19 -1.30
CA ARG A 176 -1.58 -2.56 -2.07
C ARG A 176 -1.69 -4.02 -2.48
N LEU A 177 -1.54 -4.29 -3.76
CA LEU A 177 -1.44 -5.63 -4.34
C LEU A 177 -0.06 -5.79 -4.97
N ALA A 178 0.66 -6.83 -4.60
CA ALA A 178 2.00 -7.09 -5.12
C ALA A 178 2.17 -8.58 -5.43
N LYS A 179 2.62 -8.93 -6.64
CA LYS A 179 3.14 -10.26 -6.92
C LYS A 179 4.47 -10.41 -6.20
N LEU A 180 4.57 -11.42 -5.35
CA LEU A 180 5.77 -11.64 -4.55
C LEU A 180 6.82 -12.39 -5.34
N ASP A 181 8.05 -11.88 -5.31
CA ASP A 181 9.23 -12.62 -5.73
C ASP A 181 9.60 -13.62 -4.62
N MET A 182 9.46 -14.91 -4.93
CA MET A 182 9.73 -16.00 -4.00
C MET A 182 11.06 -16.71 -4.27
N SER A 183 11.87 -16.20 -5.19
CA SER A 183 13.19 -16.75 -5.53
C SER A 183 14.20 -16.60 -4.39
#